data_AF-A0A379TI99-F1
#
_entry.id   AF-A0A379TI99-F1
#
_cell.length_a   1.000
_cell.length_b   1.000
_cell.length_c   1.000
_cell.angle_alpha   90.00
_cell.angle_beta   90.00
_cell.angle_gamma   90.00
#
_symmetry.space_group_name_H-M   'P 1'
#
loop_
_entity.id
_entity.type
_entity.pdbx_description
1 polymer ?
#
loop_
_entity_poly.entity_id
_entity_poly.type
_entity_poly.pdbx_seq_one_letter_code
_entity_poly.pdbx_strand_id
1 'polypeptide(L)'
;MKWHEQFISHFAEIFFPLLPALISGGLILGFRNVIGDVPMSNGQTLAQMYPTLKTLYDFFMADRRSDLLLSAGGDLLGQQTPGVWNFGLSSIEKVGYQAQVIPALLAGLTLEFIEARLKRIVPDYLYLVVVPVCSLILAVFLAHTVIGPFGRMIGDGVAFAVRYMMTGSFAPIGAALFGFLYAPLVITGVHQTTLAIDMQMVQSMGGTPVRPLIAPRRPPPWWASSFPAVNTMNARSPFLPPFPLILASLNRQCTVST
;
A
#
# COMPACT_ATOMS: atom_id res chain seq x y z
N MET A 1 23.38 32.11 21.11
CA MET A 1 23.13 30.65 21.15
C MET A 1 24.46 29.95 21.03
N LYS A 2 24.80 29.06 21.97
CA LYS A 2 26.03 28.26 21.88
C LYS A 2 25.88 27.23 20.74
N TRP A 3 26.96 26.84 20.08
CA TRP A 3 26.94 25.91 18.93
C TRP A 3 26.19 24.60 19.23
N HIS A 4 26.33 24.08 20.45
CA HIS A 4 25.62 22.87 20.89
C HIS A 4 24.10 23.05 20.97
N GLU A 5 23.60 24.23 21.33
CA GLU A 5 22.16 24.53 21.38
C GLU A 5 21.57 24.60 19.96
N GLN A 6 22.32 25.15 19.01
CA GLN A 6 21.93 25.18 17.60
C GLN A 6 21.90 23.79 16.96
N PHE A 7 22.85 22.93 17.33
CA PHE A 7 22.87 21.55 16.87
C PHE A 7 21.67 20.75 17.42
N ILE A 8 21.39 20.88 18.71
CA ILE A 8 20.27 20.18 19.36
C ILE A 8 18.92 20.66 18.83
N SER A 9 18.75 21.97 18.58
CA SER A 9 17.51 22.52 17.99
C SER A 9 17.28 22.03 16.56
N HIS A 10 18.29 22.10 15.69
CA HIS A 10 18.17 21.57 14.33
C HIS A 10 17.86 20.07 14.31
N PHE A 11 18.47 19.30 15.24
CA PHE A 11 18.18 17.88 15.34
C PHE A 11 16.75 17.60 15.79
N ALA A 12 16.23 18.35 16.78
CA ALA A 12 14.85 18.21 17.25
C ALA A 12 13.81 18.60 16.18
N GLU A 13 14.11 19.60 15.34
CA GLU A 13 13.26 20.05 14.24
C GLU A 13 12.97 18.97 13.21
N ILE A 14 13.88 18.01 13.02
CA ILE A 14 13.69 16.87 12.11
C ILE A 14 12.57 15.94 12.60
N PHE A 15 12.42 15.78 13.92
CA PHE A 15 11.46 14.84 14.49
C PHE A 15 10.09 15.45 14.76
N PHE A 16 9.96 16.78 14.86
CA PHE A 16 8.66 17.42 15.11
C PHE A 16 7.57 17.00 14.13
N PRO A 17 7.82 16.92 12.80
CA PRO A 17 6.83 16.39 11.85
C PRO A 17 6.50 14.91 12.03
N LEU A 18 7.40 14.13 12.64
CA LEU A 18 7.25 12.68 12.85
C LEU A 18 6.53 12.35 14.16
N LEU A 19 6.55 13.25 15.15
CA LEU A 19 5.92 13.01 16.46
C LEU A 19 4.43 12.65 16.36
N PRO A 20 3.57 13.36 15.60
CA PRO A 20 2.15 13.03 15.52
C PRO A 20 1.90 11.64 14.93
N ALA A 21 2.69 11.24 13.93
CA ALA A 21 2.60 9.94 13.30
C ALA A 21 3.10 8.80 14.23
N LEU A 22 4.14 9.05 15.01
CA LEU A 22 4.67 8.08 15.97
C LEU A 22 3.71 7.86 17.15
N ILE A 23 3.09 8.94 17.66
CA ILE A 23 2.12 8.88 18.74
C ILE A 23 0.86 8.12 18.29
N SER A 24 0.28 8.49 17.14
CA SER A 24 -0.92 7.81 16.63
C SER A 24 -0.64 6.36 16.25
N GLY A 25 0.47 6.10 15.55
CA GLY A 25 0.89 4.75 15.20
C GLY A 25 1.14 3.87 16.42
N GLY A 26 1.83 4.39 17.44
CA GLY A 26 2.07 3.68 18.70
C GLY A 26 0.78 3.38 19.46
N LEU A 27 -0.15 4.33 19.53
CA LEU A 27 -1.45 4.15 20.18
C LEU A 27 -2.27 3.06 19.47
N ILE A 28 -2.35 3.13 18.14
CA ILE A 28 -3.07 2.17 17.29
C ILE A 28 -2.48 0.77 17.43
N LEU A 29 -1.15 0.64 17.38
CA LEU A 29 -0.47 -0.64 17.58
C LEU A 29 -0.68 -1.20 18.99
N GLY A 30 -0.69 -0.33 20.01
CA GLY A 30 -1.01 -0.72 21.38
C GLY A 30 -2.42 -1.30 21.49
N PHE A 31 -3.42 -0.60 20.95
CA PHE A 31 -4.80 -1.10 20.88
C PHE A 31 -4.90 -2.41 20.10
N ARG A 32 -4.20 -2.50 18.97
CA ARG A 32 -4.17 -3.71 18.15
C ARG A 32 -3.72 -4.93 18.95
N ASN A 33 -2.61 -4.80 19.67
CA ASN A 33 -2.04 -5.91 20.43
C ASN A 33 -2.96 -6.33 21.59
N VAL A 34 -3.59 -5.37 22.29
CA VAL A 34 -4.50 -5.67 23.42
C VAL A 34 -5.75 -6.42 22.97
N ILE A 35 -6.30 -6.06 21.80
CA ILE A 35 -7.56 -6.64 21.31
C ILE A 35 -7.32 -7.95 20.54
N GLY A 36 -6.27 -7.99 19.72
CA GLY A 36 -6.01 -9.04 18.75
C GLY A 36 -4.99 -10.09 19.17
N ASP A 37 -4.00 -9.73 20.00
CA ASP A 37 -2.82 -10.57 20.23
C ASP A 37 -2.71 -11.08 21.68
N VAL A 38 -3.21 -10.34 22.67
CA VAL A 38 -3.14 -10.75 24.09
C VAL A 38 -4.27 -11.74 24.42
N PRO A 39 -3.95 -12.98 24.83
CA PRO A 39 -4.95 -13.93 25.31
C PRO A 39 -5.45 -13.48 26.69
N MET A 40 -6.72 -13.12 26.80
CA MET A 40 -7.30 -12.59 28.05
C MET A 40 -7.96 -13.69 28.88
N SER A 41 -8.88 -14.45 28.26
CA SER A 41 -9.67 -15.46 28.96
C SER A 41 -9.73 -16.73 28.12
N ASN A 42 -9.52 -17.89 28.75
CA ASN A 42 -9.51 -19.22 28.12
C ASN A 42 -8.54 -19.38 26.93
N GLY A 43 -7.46 -18.59 26.88
CA GLY A 43 -6.49 -18.63 25.78
C GLY A 43 -6.99 -17.98 24.47
N GLN A 44 -8.18 -17.40 24.47
CA GLN A 44 -8.77 -16.69 23.32
C GLN A 44 -8.56 -15.17 23.47
N THR A 45 -8.44 -14.49 22.34
CA THR A 45 -8.26 -13.03 22.29
C THR A 45 -9.62 -12.33 22.36
N LEU A 46 -9.63 -11.04 22.71
CA LEU A 46 -10.89 -10.27 22.81
C LEU A 46 -11.65 -10.26 21.48
N ALA A 47 -10.92 -10.21 20.36
CA ALA A 47 -11.48 -10.32 19.02
C ALA A 47 -12.14 -11.70 18.76
N GLN A 48 -11.72 -12.78 19.40
CA GLN A 48 -12.32 -14.10 19.22
C GLN A 48 -13.56 -14.30 20.09
N MET A 49 -13.59 -13.69 21.28
CA MET A 49 -14.72 -13.80 22.20
C MET A 49 -15.93 -12.97 21.76
N TYR A 50 -15.70 -11.83 21.09
CA TYR A 50 -16.77 -10.92 20.67
C TYR A 50 -16.75 -10.71 19.15
N PRO A 51 -17.70 -11.30 18.39
CA PRO A 51 -17.76 -11.21 16.93
C PRO A 51 -17.85 -9.77 16.40
N THR A 52 -18.55 -8.88 17.11
CA THR A 52 -18.67 -7.46 16.75
C THR A 52 -17.35 -6.72 16.91
N LEU A 53 -16.59 -6.99 17.97
CA LEU A 53 -15.24 -6.45 18.15
C LEU A 53 -14.28 -6.99 17.10
N LYS A 54 -14.43 -8.26 16.69
CA LYS A 54 -13.68 -8.82 15.57
C LYS A 54 -13.93 -8.05 14.28
N THR A 55 -15.20 -7.82 13.93
CA THR A 55 -15.55 -7.10 12.70
C THR A 55 -15.02 -5.67 12.73
N LEU A 56 -15.16 -4.96 13.85
CA LEU A 56 -14.65 -3.60 14.01
C LEU A 56 -13.12 -3.55 13.94
N TYR A 57 -12.46 -4.51 14.57
CA TYR A 57 -11.00 -4.67 14.52
C TYR A 57 -10.53 -4.94 13.08
N ASP A 58 -11.14 -5.91 12.40
CA ASP A 58 -10.81 -6.26 11.01
C ASP A 58 -11.08 -5.09 10.04
N PHE A 59 -12.10 -4.27 10.31
CA PHE A 59 -12.43 -3.08 9.52
C PHE A 59 -11.42 -1.96 9.72
N PHE A 60 -11.03 -1.70 10.97
CA PHE A 60 -10.12 -0.61 11.31
C PHE A 60 -8.67 -0.94 10.94
N MET A 61 -8.25 -2.17 11.21
CA MET A 61 -6.87 -2.62 11.05
C MET A 61 -6.61 -3.27 9.69
N ALA A 62 -7.58 -3.20 8.76
CA ALA A 62 -7.51 -3.68 7.38
C ALA A 62 -6.59 -4.89 7.23
N ASP A 63 -7.04 -6.05 7.73
CA ASP A 63 -6.20 -7.23 7.88
C ASP A 63 -5.55 -7.62 6.55
N ARG A 64 -4.26 -7.24 6.41
CA ARG A 64 -3.46 -7.48 5.20
C ARG A 64 -3.41 -8.97 4.85
N ARG A 65 -3.55 -9.87 5.83
CA ARG A 65 -3.57 -11.32 5.58
C ARG A 65 -4.82 -11.71 4.80
N SER A 66 -6.00 -11.23 5.19
CA SER A 66 -7.24 -11.47 4.45
C SER A 66 -7.21 -10.87 3.03
N ASP A 67 -6.62 -9.68 2.89
CA ASP A 67 -6.45 -9.03 1.59
C ASP A 67 -5.48 -9.80 0.66
N LEU A 68 -4.45 -10.42 1.23
CA LEU A 68 -3.51 -11.28 0.50
C LEU A 68 -4.20 -12.55 0.02
N LEU A 69 -5.10 -13.14 0.82
CA LEU A 69 -5.88 -14.31 0.37
C LEU A 69 -6.88 -13.94 -0.72
N LEU A 70 -7.46 -12.74 -0.63
CA LEU A 70 -8.34 -12.21 -1.68
C LEU A 70 -7.56 -11.93 -2.98
N SER A 71 -6.33 -11.40 -2.88
CA SER A 71 -5.50 -11.06 -4.04
C SER A 71 -4.72 -12.25 -4.63
N ALA A 72 -4.42 -13.28 -3.84
CA ALA A 72 -3.67 -14.48 -4.25
C ALA A 72 -4.54 -15.56 -4.94
N GLY A 73 -5.81 -15.26 -5.25
CA GLY A 73 -6.70 -16.18 -5.97
C GLY A 73 -7.77 -16.80 -5.09
N GLY A 74 -8.59 -15.96 -4.42
CA GLY A 74 -9.84 -16.40 -3.81
C GLY A 74 -10.79 -17.13 -4.79
N ASP A 75 -10.61 -16.92 -6.09
CA ASP A 75 -11.35 -17.62 -7.15
C ASP A 75 -10.90 -19.07 -7.39
N LEU A 76 -9.70 -19.48 -6.96
CA LEU A 76 -9.17 -20.83 -7.23
C LEU A 76 -9.62 -21.88 -6.21
N LEU A 77 -10.19 -21.47 -5.08
CA LEU A 77 -10.67 -22.38 -4.02
C LEU A 77 -12.19 -22.41 -3.85
N GLY A 78 -12.96 -21.84 -4.80
CA GLY A 78 -14.41 -22.03 -4.87
C GLY A 78 -15.22 -21.51 -3.68
N GLN A 79 -14.64 -20.71 -2.77
CA GLN A 79 -15.37 -20.00 -1.73
C GLN A 79 -15.50 -18.52 -2.11
N GLN A 80 -16.41 -18.25 -3.06
CA GLN A 80 -16.91 -16.91 -3.32
C GLN A 80 -17.83 -16.47 -2.18
N THR A 81 -17.22 -16.06 -1.08
CA THR A 81 -17.86 -15.09 -0.21
C THR A 81 -16.95 -13.87 -0.21
N PRO A 82 -17.34 -12.74 -0.84
CA PRO A 82 -16.64 -11.50 -0.54
C PRO A 82 -16.69 -11.37 0.97
N GLY A 83 -15.52 -11.30 1.61
CA GLY A 83 -15.49 -11.17 3.06
C GLY A 83 -16.26 -9.90 3.40
N VAL A 84 -17.42 -10.01 4.00
CA VAL A 84 -18.24 -8.87 4.37
C VAL A 84 -17.94 -8.54 5.82
N TRP A 85 -17.66 -7.28 6.11
CA TRP A 85 -17.75 -6.78 7.47
C TRP A 85 -19.23 -6.65 7.81
N ASN A 86 -19.74 -7.63 8.55
CA ASN A 86 -21.11 -7.65 9.01
C ASN A 86 -21.22 -6.95 10.37
N PHE A 87 -21.77 -5.74 10.36
CA PHE A 87 -22.04 -4.94 11.57
C PHE A 87 -23.42 -5.23 12.18
N GLY A 88 -24.08 -6.31 11.75
CA GLY A 88 -25.45 -6.69 12.14
C GLY A 88 -26.54 -5.95 11.36
N LEU A 89 -26.41 -4.62 11.21
CA LEU A 89 -27.40 -3.77 10.49
C LEU A 89 -26.97 -3.42 9.06
N SER A 90 -25.67 -3.39 8.77
CA SER A 90 -25.12 -3.09 7.45
C SER A 90 -23.91 -3.98 7.18
N SER A 91 -23.83 -4.54 5.97
CA SER A 91 -22.68 -5.31 5.50
C SER A 91 -21.85 -4.45 4.54
N ILE A 92 -20.58 -4.24 4.87
CA ILE A 92 -19.62 -3.55 3.99
C ILE A 92 -18.72 -4.63 3.38
N GLU A 93 -18.66 -4.69 2.06
CA GLU A 93 -17.79 -5.63 1.37
C GLU A 93 -16.31 -5.27 1.59
N LYS A 94 -15.47 -6.27 1.87
CA LYS A 94 -14.02 -6.10 1.87
C LYS A 94 -13.56 -5.88 0.44
N VAL A 95 -13.23 -4.63 0.13
CA VAL A 95 -12.63 -4.26 -1.14
C VAL A 95 -11.10 -4.38 -1.02
N GLY A 96 -10.49 -5.28 -1.80
CA GLY A 96 -9.04 -5.42 -1.84
C GLY A 96 -8.36 -4.26 -2.58
N TYR A 97 -7.58 -3.45 -1.87
CA TYR A 97 -6.84 -2.28 -2.42
C TYR A 97 -5.40 -2.59 -2.85
N GLN A 98 -4.95 -3.84 -2.74
CA GLN A 98 -3.53 -4.19 -2.87
C GLN A 98 -2.89 -3.86 -4.22
N ALA A 99 -3.71 -3.65 -5.25
CA ALA A 99 -3.27 -3.42 -6.62
C ALA A 99 -3.54 -2.00 -7.13
N GLN A 100 -3.90 -1.06 -6.26
CA GLN A 100 -4.37 0.26 -6.72
C GLN A 100 -3.74 1.40 -5.93
N VAL A 101 -3.07 2.31 -6.65
CA VAL A 101 -2.46 3.53 -6.09
C VAL A 101 -3.52 4.60 -5.81
N ILE A 102 -4.55 4.66 -6.66
CA ILE A 102 -5.58 5.72 -6.61
C ILE A 102 -6.33 5.75 -5.26
N PRO A 103 -6.82 4.62 -4.70
CA PRO A 103 -7.46 4.63 -3.39
C PRO A 103 -6.55 5.20 -2.29
N ALA A 104 -5.26 4.85 -2.30
CA ALA A 104 -4.31 5.33 -1.29
C ALA A 104 -4.06 6.85 -1.39
N LEU A 105 -3.95 7.39 -2.60
CA LEU A 105 -3.82 8.83 -2.83
C LEU A 105 -5.07 9.60 -2.38
N LEU A 106 -6.27 9.11 -2.75
CA LEU A 106 -7.54 9.72 -2.35
C LEU A 106 -7.74 9.65 -0.83
N ALA A 107 -7.34 8.54 -0.19
CA ALA A 107 -7.38 8.39 1.26
C ALA A 107 -6.44 9.38 1.96
N GLY A 108 -5.21 9.57 1.44
CA GLY A 108 -4.26 10.55 1.95
C GLY A 108 -4.78 11.99 1.87
N LEU A 109 -5.33 12.38 0.71
CA LEU A 109 -5.95 13.70 0.52
C LEU A 109 -7.14 13.92 1.46
N THR A 110 -7.94 12.87 1.68
CA THR A 110 -9.08 12.94 2.59
C THR A 110 -8.61 13.06 4.04
N LEU A 111 -7.59 12.32 4.44
CA LEU A 111 -6.98 12.42 5.78
C LEU A 111 -6.47 13.83 6.02
N GLU A 112 -5.72 14.42 5.07
CA GLU A 112 -5.22 15.79 5.18
C GLU A 112 -6.36 16.79 5.32
N PHE A 113 -7.43 16.63 4.53
CA PHE A 113 -8.62 17.48 4.62
C PHE A 113 -9.30 17.39 5.98
N ILE A 114 -9.48 16.18 6.51
CA ILE A 114 -10.07 15.93 7.84
C ILE A 114 -9.18 16.54 8.93
N GLU A 115 -7.88 16.29 8.87
CA GLU A 115 -6.92 16.78 9.85
C GLU A 115 -6.90 18.31 9.89
N ALA A 116 -6.87 18.97 8.73
CA ALA A 116 -6.91 20.43 8.62
C ALA A 116 -8.21 21.02 9.18
N ARG A 117 -9.33 20.31 9.08
CA ARG A 117 -10.60 20.73 9.68
C ARG A 117 -10.60 20.52 11.19
N LEU A 118 -10.10 19.39 11.66
CA LEU A 118 -10.09 19.04 13.08
C LEU A 118 -9.15 19.95 13.88
N LYS A 119 -8.06 20.41 13.27
CA LYS A 119 -7.15 21.44 13.83
C LYS A 119 -7.85 22.74 14.20
N ARG A 120 -8.95 23.10 13.52
CA ARG A 120 -9.71 24.32 13.84
C ARG A 120 -10.66 24.15 15.02
N ILE A 121 -10.94 22.90 15.43
CA ILE A 121 -11.93 22.57 16.47
C ILE A 121 -11.24 22.23 17.79
N VAL A 122 -10.08 21.57 17.72
CA VAL A 122 -9.36 21.06 18.89
C VAL A 122 -8.47 22.15 19.49
N PRO A 123 -8.48 22.36 20.82
CA PRO A 123 -7.62 23.34 21.47
C PRO A 123 -6.14 22.92 21.49
N ASP A 124 -5.23 23.90 21.53
CA ASP A 124 -3.79 23.73 21.27
C ASP A 124 -3.07 22.67 22.13
N TYR A 125 -3.52 22.46 23.37
CA TYR A 125 -2.91 21.50 24.29
C TYR A 125 -3.27 20.03 23.99
N LEU A 126 -4.37 19.77 23.28
CA LEU A 126 -4.78 18.42 22.87
C LEU A 126 -4.34 18.07 21.44
N TYR A 127 -3.86 19.06 20.69
CA TYR A 127 -3.57 18.96 19.27
C TYR A 127 -2.64 17.77 18.94
N LEU A 128 -1.59 17.56 19.73
CA LEU A 128 -0.55 16.55 19.46
C LEU A 128 -1.03 15.10 19.54
N VAL A 129 -2.15 14.83 20.23
CA VAL A 129 -2.67 13.47 20.43
C VAL A 129 -4.05 13.32 19.78
N VAL A 130 -4.97 14.23 20.07
CA VAL A 130 -6.38 14.09 19.68
C VAL A 130 -6.54 14.25 18.17
N VAL A 131 -5.88 15.22 17.55
CA VAL A 131 -6.03 15.45 16.11
C VAL A 131 -5.58 14.25 15.27
N PRO A 132 -4.34 13.74 15.39
CA PRO A 132 -3.88 12.63 14.53
C PRO A 132 -4.61 11.32 14.80
N VAL A 133 -5.10 11.07 16.02
CA VAL A 133 -5.85 9.85 16.35
C VAL A 133 -7.27 9.91 15.79
N CYS A 134 -7.99 11.01 16.06
CA CYS A 134 -9.37 11.17 15.60
C CYS A 134 -9.45 11.34 14.08
N SER A 135 -8.50 12.06 13.45
CA SER A 135 -8.46 12.20 11.99
C SER A 135 -8.21 10.85 11.30
N LEU A 136 -7.31 10.02 11.85
CA LEU A 136 -7.02 8.69 11.33
C LEU A 136 -8.24 7.78 11.46
N ILE A 137 -8.93 7.79 12.61
CA ILE A 137 -10.12 6.95 12.79
C ILE A 137 -11.20 7.29 11.77
N LEU A 138 -11.47 8.57 11.57
CA LEU A 138 -12.47 9.03 10.61
C LEU A 138 -12.05 8.74 9.16
N ALA A 139 -10.77 8.97 8.84
CA ALA A 139 -10.21 8.74 7.52
C ALA A 139 -10.24 7.26 7.15
N VAL A 140 -9.90 6.35 8.07
CA VAL A 140 -9.96 4.89 7.85
C VAL A 140 -11.40 4.45 7.59
N PHE A 141 -12.37 4.98 8.33
CA PHE A 141 -13.79 4.66 8.10
C PHE A 141 -14.25 5.10 6.69
N LEU A 142 -13.91 6.32 6.28
CA LEU A 142 -14.23 6.83 4.94
C LEU A 142 -13.43 6.10 3.85
N ALA A 143 -12.19 5.72 4.14
CA ALA A 143 -11.32 4.98 3.23
C ALA A 143 -11.96 3.65 2.83
N HIS A 144 -12.50 2.91 3.79
CA HIS A 144 -13.10 1.61 3.53
C HIS A 144 -14.53 1.67 3.00
N THR A 145 -15.31 2.69 3.39
CA THR A 145 -16.74 2.76 3.04
C THR A 145 -16.99 3.42 1.69
N VAL A 146 -16.25 4.51 1.38
CA VAL A 146 -16.56 5.37 0.22
C VAL A 146 -15.38 5.44 -0.75
N ILE A 147 -14.20 5.80 -0.25
CA ILE A 147 -13.02 6.06 -1.10
C ILE A 147 -12.55 4.77 -1.75
N GLY A 148 -12.67 3.67 -1.04
CA GLY A 148 -12.29 2.35 -1.49
C GLY A 148 -13.01 1.88 -2.75
N PRO A 149 -14.34 1.70 -2.72
CA PRO A 149 -15.09 1.30 -3.90
C PRO A 149 -14.94 2.32 -5.04
N PHE A 150 -14.93 3.62 -4.73
CA PHE A 150 -14.76 4.67 -5.73
C PHE A 150 -13.36 4.64 -6.38
N GLY A 151 -12.32 4.50 -5.59
CA GLY A 151 -10.94 4.39 -6.04
C GLY A 151 -10.71 3.12 -6.87
N ARG A 152 -11.42 2.03 -6.57
CA ARG A 152 -11.43 0.81 -7.38
C ARG A 152 -12.05 1.02 -8.75
N MET A 153 -13.20 1.68 -8.83
CA MET A 153 -13.81 2.01 -10.13
C MET A 153 -12.85 2.80 -11.02
N ILE A 154 -12.15 3.79 -10.46
CA ILE A 154 -11.15 4.57 -11.21
C ILE A 154 -9.94 3.70 -11.58
N GLY A 155 -9.42 2.92 -10.63
CA GLY A 155 -8.28 2.04 -10.85
C GLY A 155 -8.52 1.02 -11.96
N ASP A 156 -9.70 0.42 -12.00
CA ASP A 156 -10.08 -0.56 -13.03
C ASP A 156 -10.17 0.08 -14.42
N GLY A 157 -10.66 1.33 -14.49
CA GLY A 157 -10.64 2.12 -15.72
C GLY A 157 -9.22 2.41 -16.22
N VAL A 158 -8.31 2.78 -15.33
CA VAL A 158 -6.89 3.01 -15.69
C VAL A 158 -6.22 1.71 -16.15
N ALA A 159 -6.45 0.60 -15.45
CA ALA A 159 -5.90 -0.69 -15.86
C ALA A 159 -6.42 -1.16 -17.22
N PHE A 160 -7.70 -0.93 -17.53
CA PHE A 160 -8.24 -1.21 -18.85
C PHE A 160 -7.48 -0.44 -19.94
N ALA A 161 -7.24 0.87 -19.73
CA ALA A 161 -6.51 1.70 -20.67
C ALA A 161 -5.05 1.26 -20.86
N VAL A 162 -4.33 0.99 -19.76
CA VAL A 162 -2.94 0.50 -19.80
C VAL A 162 -2.86 -0.86 -20.46
N ARG A 163 -3.77 -1.79 -20.12
CA ARG A 163 -3.84 -3.10 -20.75
C ARG A 163 -4.05 -2.97 -22.26
N TYR A 164 -5.01 -2.16 -22.69
CA TYR A 164 -5.27 -1.93 -24.12
C TYR A 164 -4.04 -1.37 -24.84
N MET A 165 -3.31 -0.44 -24.21
CA MET A 165 -2.07 0.12 -24.74
C MET A 165 -0.93 -0.90 -24.83
N MET A 166 -0.83 -1.84 -23.89
CA MET A 166 0.30 -2.77 -23.78
C MET A 166 0.08 -4.13 -24.46
N THR A 167 -1.17 -4.57 -24.62
CA THR A 167 -1.50 -5.87 -25.25
C THR A 167 -2.36 -5.74 -26.51
N GLY A 168 -2.89 -4.55 -26.80
CA GLY A 168 -3.64 -4.28 -28.02
C GLY A 168 -2.77 -4.04 -29.26
N SER A 169 -3.39 -3.61 -30.36
CA SER A 169 -2.71 -3.37 -31.65
C SER A 169 -1.61 -2.30 -31.59
N PHE A 170 -1.61 -1.45 -30.56
CA PHE A 170 -0.61 -0.39 -30.35
C PHE A 170 0.50 -0.78 -29.35
N ALA A 171 0.58 -2.06 -28.95
CA ALA A 171 1.55 -2.58 -27.98
C ALA A 171 3.00 -2.12 -28.19
N PRO A 172 3.56 -2.10 -29.42
CA PRO A 172 4.95 -1.64 -29.62
C PRO A 172 5.15 -0.16 -29.26
N ILE A 173 4.17 0.68 -29.59
CA ILE A 173 4.20 2.12 -29.31
C ILE A 173 4.01 2.37 -27.81
N GLY A 174 3.07 1.65 -27.19
CA GLY A 174 2.83 1.69 -25.76
C GLY A 174 4.06 1.28 -24.95
N ALA A 175 4.72 0.20 -25.34
CA ALA A 175 5.96 -0.26 -24.71
C ALA A 175 7.12 0.73 -24.93
N ALA A 176 7.27 1.29 -26.13
CA ALA A 176 8.30 2.29 -26.40
C ALA A 176 8.12 3.56 -25.56
N LEU A 177 6.89 4.10 -25.51
CA LEU A 177 6.56 5.29 -24.73
C LEU A 177 6.74 5.06 -23.23
N PHE A 178 6.25 3.93 -22.72
CA PHE A 178 6.38 3.57 -21.31
C PHE A 178 7.85 3.41 -20.91
N GLY A 179 8.66 2.70 -21.71
CA GLY A 179 10.09 2.55 -21.44
C GLY A 179 10.85 3.88 -21.44
N PHE A 180 10.49 4.80 -22.35
CA PHE A 180 11.08 6.14 -22.40
C PHE A 180 10.70 7.00 -21.19
N LEU A 181 9.42 7.04 -20.82
CA LEU A 181 8.92 7.83 -19.67
C LEU A 181 9.35 7.23 -18.32
N TYR A 182 9.64 5.93 -18.27
CA TYR A 182 10.09 5.27 -17.05
C TYR A 182 11.42 5.82 -16.54
N ALA A 183 12.38 6.13 -17.42
CA ALA A 183 13.69 6.63 -17.05
C ALA A 183 13.65 7.93 -16.19
N PRO A 184 12.99 9.02 -16.61
CA PRO A 184 12.84 10.21 -15.75
C PRO A 184 11.98 9.95 -14.51
N LEU A 185 10.99 9.06 -14.61
CA LEU A 185 10.11 8.71 -13.50
C LEU A 185 10.88 7.98 -12.37
N VAL A 186 11.91 7.20 -12.71
CA VAL A 186 12.82 6.59 -11.72
C VAL A 186 13.60 7.65 -10.93
N ILE A 187 14.06 8.72 -11.59
CA ILE A 187 14.80 9.81 -10.95
C ILE A 187 13.92 10.52 -9.90
N THR A 188 12.63 10.69 -10.17
CA THR A 188 11.69 11.28 -9.21
C THR A 188 11.30 10.37 -8.05
N GLY A 189 11.70 9.09 -8.08
CA GLY A 189 11.30 8.09 -7.07
C GLY A 189 9.86 7.59 -7.18
N VAL A 190 9.01 8.22 -8.00
CA VAL A 190 7.61 7.83 -8.19
C VAL A 190 7.46 6.46 -8.86
N HIS A 191 8.52 5.89 -9.44
CA HIS A 191 8.49 4.58 -10.10
C HIS A 191 8.01 3.44 -9.21
N GLN A 192 8.10 3.59 -7.89
CA GLN A 192 7.54 2.64 -6.93
C GLN A 192 6.03 2.44 -7.10
N THR A 193 5.29 3.42 -7.67
CA THR A 193 3.86 3.27 -8.01
C THR A 193 3.63 2.24 -9.12
N THR A 194 4.65 1.93 -9.93
CA THR A 194 4.60 0.91 -10.98
C THR A 194 4.34 -0.48 -10.40
N LEU A 195 4.77 -0.72 -9.14
CA LEU A 195 4.51 -1.99 -8.46
C LEU A 195 3.02 -2.27 -8.30
N ALA A 196 2.21 -1.23 -8.05
CA ALA A 196 0.76 -1.41 -7.92
C ALA A 196 0.11 -1.72 -9.28
N ILE A 197 0.55 -1.03 -10.33
CA ILE A 197 0.12 -1.29 -11.71
C ILE A 197 0.46 -2.73 -12.12
N ASP A 198 1.66 -3.20 -11.76
CA ASP A 198 2.07 -4.60 -11.94
C ASP A 198 1.11 -5.55 -11.22
N MET A 199 0.82 -5.32 -9.94
CA MET A 199 -0.08 -6.18 -9.17
C MET A 199 -1.48 -6.23 -9.78
N GLN A 200 -1.96 -5.13 -10.37
CA GLN A 200 -3.26 -5.09 -11.04
C GLN A 200 -3.28 -5.89 -12.34
N MET A 201 -2.17 -5.86 -13.10
CA MET A 201 -2.03 -6.67 -14.31
C MET A 201 -1.85 -8.16 -14.01
N VAL A 202 -1.14 -8.52 -12.93
CA VAL A 202 -1.08 -9.92 -12.45
C VAL A 202 -2.48 -10.47 -12.17
N GLN A 203 -3.34 -9.68 -11.51
CA GLN A 203 -4.71 -10.10 -11.17
C GLN A 203 -5.60 -10.30 -12.40
N SER A 204 -5.37 -9.52 -13.47
CA SER A 204 -6.24 -9.54 -14.66
C SER A 204 -5.73 -10.40 -15.83
N MET A 205 -4.42 -10.67 -15.89
CA MET A 205 -3.78 -11.40 -17.00
C MET A 205 -2.84 -12.53 -16.54
N GLY A 206 -2.68 -12.75 -15.23
CA GLY A 206 -1.75 -13.74 -14.68
C GLY A 206 -0.27 -13.32 -14.75
N GLY A 207 0.04 -12.13 -15.26
CA GLY A 207 1.41 -11.64 -15.44
C GLY A 207 1.48 -10.16 -15.84
N THR A 208 2.69 -9.61 -15.92
CA THR A 208 2.91 -8.18 -16.23
C THR A 208 3.80 -8.00 -17.47
N PRO A 209 3.36 -7.23 -18.48
CA PRO A 209 4.19 -6.87 -19.63
C PRO A 209 5.23 -5.79 -19.28
N VAL A 210 5.08 -5.13 -18.13
CA VAL A 210 5.91 -4.00 -17.66
C VAL A 210 7.28 -4.47 -17.15
N ARG A 211 7.35 -5.54 -16.34
CA ARG A 211 8.63 -6.01 -15.77
C ARG A 211 9.65 -6.49 -16.80
N PRO A 212 9.27 -7.24 -17.85
CA PRO A 212 10.21 -7.61 -18.91
C PRO A 212 10.77 -6.40 -19.68
N LEU A 213 10.04 -5.28 -19.70
CA LEU A 213 10.46 -4.03 -20.33
C LEU A 213 11.44 -3.22 -19.46
N ILE A 214 11.25 -3.23 -18.13
CA ILE A 214 12.09 -2.52 -17.15
C ILE A 214 13.30 -3.36 -16.71
N ALA A 215 13.25 -4.68 -16.74
CA ALA A 215 14.37 -5.52 -16.35
C ALA A 215 14.47 -6.71 -17.31
N PRO A 216 14.82 -6.46 -18.58
CA PRO A 216 14.90 -7.51 -19.58
C PRO A 216 16.01 -8.50 -19.21
N ARG A 217 15.76 -9.80 -19.43
CA ARG A 217 16.73 -10.88 -19.21
C ARG A 217 18.02 -10.70 -20.03
N ARG A 218 17.96 -9.96 -21.14
CA ARG A 218 19.10 -9.51 -21.94
C ARG A 218 18.99 -8.01 -22.18
N PRO A 219 19.64 -7.18 -21.35
CA PRO A 219 19.56 -5.73 -21.48
C PRO A 219 20.33 -5.23 -22.73
N PRO A 220 19.77 -4.26 -23.48
CA PRO A 220 20.47 -3.65 -24.61
C PRO A 220 21.64 -2.77 -24.13
N PRO A 221 22.64 -2.45 -24.98
CA PRO A 221 23.88 -1.78 -24.56
C PRO A 221 23.68 -0.42 -23.85
N TRP A 222 22.63 0.32 -24.21
CA TRP A 222 22.28 1.63 -23.62
C TRP A 222 21.56 1.52 -22.26
N TRP A 223 21.09 0.32 -21.90
CA TRP A 223 20.39 0.06 -20.64
C TRP A 223 21.31 0.27 -19.42
N ALA A 224 22.54 -0.22 -19.53
CA ALA A 224 23.54 -0.19 -18.46
C ALA A 224 23.98 1.23 -18.08
N SER A 225 23.97 2.17 -19.04
CA SER A 225 24.32 3.57 -18.81
C SER A 225 23.16 4.40 -18.24
N SER A 226 21.92 3.98 -18.49
CA SER A 226 20.70 4.68 -18.01
C SER A 226 20.33 4.30 -16.58
N PHE A 227 20.74 3.10 -16.12
CA PHE A 227 20.48 2.59 -14.77
C PHE A 227 21.74 2.06 -14.08
N PRO A 228 22.76 2.91 -13.80
CA PRO A 228 24.01 2.48 -13.17
C PRO A 228 23.81 1.89 -11.77
N ALA A 229 22.77 2.32 -11.04
CA ALA A 229 22.43 1.81 -9.71
C ALA A 229 21.90 0.36 -9.70
N VAL A 230 21.37 -0.14 -10.82
CA VAL A 230 20.89 -1.53 -10.94
C VAL A 230 22.07 -2.48 -11.18
N ASN A 231 23.09 -2.01 -11.90
CA ASN A 231 24.31 -2.78 -12.19
C ASN A 231 25.23 -2.96 -10.98
N THR A 232 25.06 -2.15 -9.92
CA THR A 232 25.87 -2.22 -8.68
C THR A 232 25.20 -2.99 -7.54
N MET A 233 23.98 -3.50 -7.73
CA MET A 233 23.29 -4.32 -6.74
C MET A 233 23.87 -5.74 -6.69
N ASN A 234 25.06 -5.84 -6.09
CA ASN A 234 25.63 -7.11 -5.64
C ASN A 234 24.71 -7.72 -4.56
N ALA A 235 24.47 -9.03 -4.63
CA ALA A 235 23.56 -9.80 -3.79
C ALA A 235 23.96 -9.92 -2.29
N ARG A 236 24.74 -8.96 -1.78
CA ARG A 236 25.39 -9.01 -0.46
C ARG A 236 25.10 -7.82 0.46
N SER A 237 24.29 -6.84 0.06
CA SER A 237 23.95 -5.71 0.95
C SER A 237 22.81 -6.09 1.91
N PRO A 238 23.02 -6.06 3.24
CA PRO A 238 22.04 -6.54 4.22
C PRO A 238 20.89 -5.56 4.53
N PHE A 239 20.79 -4.43 3.81
CA PHE A 239 19.90 -3.31 4.16
C PHE A 239 18.76 -3.00 3.18
N LEU A 240 18.60 -3.79 2.11
CA LEU A 240 17.46 -3.70 1.22
C LEU A 240 16.88 -5.10 1.03
N PRO A 241 15.54 -5.29 1.07
CA PRO A 241 14.98 -6.56 0.67
C PRO A 241 15.49 -6.87 -0.75
N PRO A 242 16.07 -8.05 -0.98
CA PRO A 242 16.82 -8.32 -2.19
C PRO A 242 15.87 -8.38 -3.38
N PHE A 243 15.72 -7.25 -4.05
CA PHE A 243 15.01 -7.10 -5.32
C PHE A 243 15.43 -8.19 -6.34
N PRO A 244 16.71 -8.63 -6.42
CA PRO A 244 17.12 -9.73 -7.29
C PRO A 244 16.59 -11.12 -6.86
N LEU A 245 16.46 -11.38 -5.55
CA LEU A 245 15.97 -12.67 -5.04
C LEU A 245 14.45 -12.79 -5.12
N ILE A 246 13.73 -11.67 -4.99
CA ILE A 246 12.29 -11.61 -5.27
C ILE A 246 12.02 -11.84 -6.76
N LEU A 247 12.85 -11.29 -7.65
CA LEU A 247 12.83 -11.59 -9.09
C LEU A 247 13.16 -13.06 -9.39
N ALA A 248 14.15 -13.66 -8.73
CA ALA A 248 14.48 -15.08 -8.91
C ALA A 248 13.39 -16.04 -8.35
N SER A 249 12.68 -15.63 -7.30
CA SER A 249 11.54 -16.34 -6.72
C SER A 249 10.29 -16.25 -7.60
N LEU A 250 9.96 -15.05 -8.09
CA LEU A 250 8.78 -14.82 -8.95
C LEU A 250 8.96 -15.36 -10.37
N ASN A 251 10.18 -15.32 -10.92
CA ASN A 251 10.47 -15.96 -12.20
C ASN A 251 10.30 -17.49 -12.13
N ARG A 252 10.50 -18.08 -10.95
CA ARG A 252 10.24 -19.51 -10.70
C ARG A 252 8.74 -19.83 -10.61
N GLN A 253 7.92 -18.87 -10.20
CA GLN A 253 6.45 -19.01 -10.17
C GLN A 253 5.83 -18.85 -11.57
N CYS A 254 6.40 -18.01 -12.44
CA CYS A 254 5.92 -17.86 -13.82
C CYS A 254 6.26 -19.05 -14.74
N THR A 255 7.23 -19.90 -14.39
CA THR A 255 7.62 -21.08 -15.18
C THR A 255 6.81 -22.35 -14.90
N VAL A 256 5.86 -22.33 -13.95
CA VAL A 256 5.03 -23.53 -13.63
C VAL A 256 3.71 -23.54 -14.43
N SER A 257 3.49 -22.57 -15.32
CA SER A 257 2.26 -22.44 -16.12
C SER A 257 2.55 -22.37 -17.62
N THR A 258 3.39 -23.28 -18.12
CA THR A 258 3.46 -23.67 -19.53
C THR A 258 3.47 -25.17 -19.64
#